data_AF-W4IX61-F1
#
_entry.id   AF-W4IX61-F1
#
_cell.length_a   1.000
_cell.length_b   1.000
_cell.length_c   1.000
_cell.angle_alpha   90.00
_cell.angle_beta   90.00
_cell.angle_gamma   90.00
#
_symmetry.space_group_name_H-M   'P 1'
#
loop_
_entity.id
_entity.type
_entity.pdbx_description
1 polymer ?
#
loop_
_entity_poly.entity_id
_entity_poly.type
_entity_poly.pdbx_seq_one_letter_code
_entity_poly.pdbx_strand_id
1 'polypeptide(L)' 'MPRVELTEEEKLYISKKNLLFKRFVEPGRLCLIEYGPYAGKLCFIVDIVTITRVIVDGAFITG' A
#
# COMPACT_ATOMS: atom_id res chain seq x y z
N MET A 1 9.02 -28.18 14.90
CA MET A 1 8.27 -26.91 14.84
C MET A 1 9.27 -25.81 14.50
N PRO A 2 9.11 -25.06 13.40
CA PRO A 2 9.92 -23.85 13.21
C PRO A 2 9.61 -22.85 14.34
N ARG A 3 10.61 -22.10 14.79
CA ARG A 3 10.43 -21.06 15.81
C ARG A 3 9.46 -20.00 15.27
N VAL A 4 8.50 -19.61 16.09
CA VAL A 4 7.41 -18.67 15.73
C VAL A 4 7.88 -17.21 15.77
N GLU A 5 8.97 -16.91 16.47
CA GLU A 5 9.45 -15.54 16.69
C GLU A 5 10.88 -15.35 16.19
N LEU A 6 11.10 -14.19 15.54
CA LEU A 6 12.40 -13.73 15.07
C LEU A 6 13.29 -13.30 16.24
N THR A 7 14.59 -13.58 16.14
CA THR A 7 15.58 -13.02 17.06
C THR A 7 15.71 -11.50 16.85
N GLU A 8 16.23 -10.76 17.85
CA GLU A 8 16.35 -9.30 17.76
C GLU A 8 17.26 -8.84 16.62
N GLU A 9 18.31 -9.61 16.33
CA GLU A 9 19.24 -9.35 15.23
C GLU A 9 18.56 -9.47 13.86
N GLU A 10 17.70 -10.49 13.69
CA GLU A 10 16.92 -10.69 12.46
C GLU A 10 15.88 -9.57 12.29
N LYS A 11 15.22 -9.15 13.38
CA LYS A 11 14.31 -7.99 13.37
C LYS A 11 15.04 -6.71 12.93
N LEU A 12 16.24 -6.48 13.47
CA LEU A 12 17.08 -5.33 13.11
C LEU A 12 17.49 -5.38 11.64
N TYR A 13 17.92 -6.54 11.14
CA TYR A 13 18.32 -6.72 9.74
C TYR A 13 17.15 -6.46 8.77
N ILE A 14 15.94 -6.94 9.07
CA ILE A 14 14.75 -6.72 8.25
C ILE A 14 14.36 -5.24 8.25
N SER A 15 14.35 -4.60 9.43
CA SER A 15 14.04 -3.18 9.56
C SER A 15 15.03 -2.28 8.81
N LYS A 16 16.33 -2.59 8.90
CA LYS A 16 17.41 -1.82 8.26
C LYS A 16 17.61 -2.16 6.78
N LYS A 17 16.78 -3.05 6.21
CA LYS A 17 16.91 -3.51 4.82
C LYS A 17 16.51 -2.39 3.86
N ASN A 18 17.47 -1.89 3.09
CA ASN A 18 17.22 -0.83 2.14
C ASN A 18 16.66 -1.38 0.81
N LEU A 19 15.41 -1.84 0.84
CA LEU A 19 14.70 -2.36 -0.33
C LEU A 19 14.31 -1.23 -1.29
N LEU A 20 14.47 -1.44 -2.60
CA LEU A 20 14.12 -0.46 -3.64
C LEU A 20 12.59 -0.23 -3.74
N PHE A 21 11.80 -1.30 -3.69
CA PHE A 21 10.34 -1.25 -3.86
C PHE A 21 9.63 -0.92 -2.54
N LYS A 22 8.78 0.11 -2.53
CA LYS A 22 8.10 0.62 -1.32
C LYS A 22 6.59 0.91 -1.47
N ARG A 23 6.08 1.02 -2.70
CA ARG A 23 4.70 1.46 -2.98
C ARG A 23 3.98 0.39 -3.78
N PHE A 24 3.59 -0.67 -3.09
CA PHE A 24 2.84 -1.76 -3.69
C PHE A 24 1.39 -1.37 -3.88
N VAL A 25 0.76 -1.96 -4.89
CA VAL A 25 -0.67 -1.82 -5.16
C VAL A 25 -1.38 -2.84 -4.26
N GLU A 26 -1.91 -2.38 -3.15
CA GLU A 26 -2.57 -3.20 -2.14
C GLU A 26 -3.86 -2.51 -1.64
N PRO A 27 -4.88 -3.27 -1.23
CA PRO A 27 -6.07 -2.69 -0.61
C PRO A 27 -5.72 -1.80 0.58
N GLY A 28 -6.35 -0.62 0.69
CA GLY A 28 -6.05 0.39 1.71
C GLY A 28 -4.85 1.30 1.38
N ARG A 29 -4.20 1.12 0.23
CA ARG A 29 -3.14 2.02 -0.23
C ARG A 29 -3.71 3.40 -0.56
N LEU A 30 -3.16 4.45 0.06
CA LEU A 30 -3.47 5.84 -0.27
C LEU A 30 -2.81 6.25 -1.60
N CYS A 31 -3.61 6.83 -2.49
CA CYS A 31 -3.23 7.30 -3.82
C CYS A 31 -3.76 8.71 -4.11
N LEU A 32 -3.09 9.40 -5.04
CA LEU A 32 -3.50 10.70 -5.58
C LEU A 32 -4.04 10.51 -7.00
N ILE A 33 -5.20 11.09 -7.28
CA ILE A 33 -5.75 11.10 -8.65
C ILE A 33 -5.12 12.27 -9.40
N GLU A 34 -4.34 12.00 -10.45
CA GLU A 34 -3.63 13.04 -11.22
C GLU A 34 -4.46 13.62 -12.38
N TYR A 35 -5.46 12.90 -12.87
CA TYR A 35 -6.25 13.30 -14.04
C TYR A 35 -7.73 12.93 -13.92
N GLY A 36 -8.59 13.67 -14.64
CA GLY A 36 -10.03 13.46 -14.70
C GLY A 36 -10.84 14.39 -13.77
N PRO A 37 -12.16 14.17 -13.65
CA PRO A 37 -13.05 15.05 -12.88
C PRO A 37 -12.71 15.19 -11.39
N TYR A 38 -12.00 14.20 -10.83
CA TYR A 38 -11.58 14.16 -9.43
C TYR A 38 -10.07 14.38 -9.24
N ALA A 39 -9.39 14.99 -10.22
CA ALA A 39 -7.96 15.28 -10.12
C ALA A 39 -7.65 16.13 -8.86
N GLY A 40 -6.53 15.82 -8.20
CA GLY A 40 -6.09 16.46 -6.96
C GLY A 40 -6.73 15.89 -5.69
N LYS A 41 -7.67 14.93 -5.80
CA LYS A 41 -8.26 14.26 -4.63
C LYS A 41 -7.46 13.04 -4.22
N LEU A 42 -7.46 12.76 -2.91
CA LEU A 42 -6.89 11.55 -2.33
C LEU A 42 -7.95 10.44 -2.26
N CYS A 43 -7.48 9.21 -2.36
CA CYS A 43 -8.32 8.04 -2.47
C CYS A 43 -7.60 6.77 -2.00
N PHE A 44 -8.36 5.70 -1.77
CA PHE A 44 -7.83 4.40 -1.38
C PHE A 44 -8.12 3.32 -2.42
N ILE A 45 -7.17 2.42 -2.65
CA ILE A 45 -7.39 1.24 -3.48
C ILE A 45 -8.26 0.24 -2.71
N VAL A 46 -9.37 -0.19 -3.31
CA VAL A 46 -10.26 -1.21 -2.71
C VAL A 46 -9.96 -2.58 -3.29
N ASP A 47 -9.92 -2.68 -4.62
CA ASP A 47 -9.72 -3.94 -5.32
C ASP A 47 -9.05 -3.73 -6.69
N ILE A 48 -8.46 -4.80 -7.23
CA ILE A 48 -7.72 -4.80 -8.49
C ILE A 48 -8.52 -5.60 -9.52
N VAL A 49 -9.11 -4.90 -10.49
CA VAL A 49 -9.93 -5.54 -11.52
C VAL A 49 -9.06 -6.12 -12.62
N THR A 50 -8.06 -5.35 -13.07
CA THR A 50 -7.12 -5.75 -14.13
C THR A 50 -5.75 -5.11 -13.89
N ILE A 51 -4.73 -5.50 -14.65
CA ILE A 51 -3.38 -4.93 -14.57
C ILE A 51 -3.34 -3.40 -14.79
N THR A 52 -4.32 -2.83 -15.51
CA THR A 52 -4.37 -1.39 -15.81
C THR A 52 -5.44 -0.64 -15.02
N ARG A 53 -6.30 -1.33 -14.26
CA ARG A 53 -7.48 -0.73 -13.62
C ARG A 53 -7.68 -1.24 -12.21
N VAL A 54 -7.89 -0.30 -11.30
CA VAL A 54 -8.20 -0.54 -9.89
C VAL A 54 -9.51 0.15 -9.54
N ILE A 55 -10.26 -0.45 -8.61
CA ILE A 55 -11.41 0.20 -7.97
C ILE A 55 -10.87 1.03 -6.83
N VAL A 56 -11.33 2.27 -6.77
CA VAL A 56 -10.84 3.30 -5.87
C VAL A 56 -12.02 3.92 -5.16
N ASP A 57 -11.91 4.12 -3.85
CA ASP A 57 -12.90 4.82 -3.05
C ASP A 57 -12.37 6.18 -2.58
N GLY A 58 -13.25 7.17 -2.59
CA GLY A 58 -12.94 8.54 -2.18
C GLY A 58 -12.83 8.63 -0.67
N ALA A 59 -11.89 9.44 -0.17
CA ALA A 59 -11.74 9.66 1.26
C ALA A 59 -12.88 10.58 1.76
N PHE A 60 -14.03 10.00 2.12
CA PHE A 60 -15.18 10.80 2.58
C PHE A 60 -15.07 11.22 4.04
N ILE A 61 -14.47 10.38 4.89
CA ILE A 61 -14.17 10.58 6.31
C ILE A 61 -13.75 9.18 6.78
N THR A 62 -12.64 9.08 7.53
CA THR A 62 -12.06 7.87 8.17
C THR A 62 -11.33 6.83 7.32
N GLY A 63 -10.12 6.51 7.77
CA GLY A 63 -9.65 5.12 7.86
C GLY A 63 -9.87 4.59 9.28
#